data_AF-E5RSC9-F1
#
_entry.id   AF-E5RSC9-F1
#
_cell.length_a   1.000
_cell.length_b   1.000
_cell.length_c   1.000
_cell.angle_alpha   90.00
_cell.angle_beta   90.00
_cell.angle_gamma   90.00
#
_symmetry.space_group_name_H-M   'P 1'
#
loop_
_entity.id
_entity.type
_entity.pdbx_description
1 polymer ?
#
loop_
_entity_poly.entity_id
_entity_poly.type
_entity_poly.pdbx_seq_one_letter_code
_entity_poly.pdbx_strand_id
1 'polypeptide(L)'
;LIFNKDMSKEEFKAEWLTIDEYKAQGFESMVNAWRVVTQQNWNLEKRGSQKGDVVESCRTEAFGKVYRFTGAVDCPPKFLYNEMKNNISNLPQ
;
A
#
# COMPACT_ATOMS: atom_id res chain seq x y z
N LEU A 1 13.27 -7.91 -16.37
CA LEU A 1 13.61 -8.73 -15.17
C LEU A 1 14.47 -7.89 -14.25
N ILE A 2 13.86 -7.18 -13.29
CA ILE A 2 14.55 -6.26 -12.36
C ILE A 2 15.18 -7.03 -11.18
N PHE A 3 14.86 -8.32 -11.04
CA PHE A 3 15.23 -9.17 -9.91
C PHE A 3 16.69 -9.67 -9.91
N ASN A 4 17.52 -9.30 -10.90
CA ASN A 4 18.94 -9.69 -10.97
C ASN A 4 19.91 -8.50 -10.85
N LYS A 5 19.49 -7.37 -10.24
CA LYS A 5 20.43 -6.29 -9.92
C LYS A 5 21.19 -6.69 -8.64
N ASP A 6 22.48 -6.94 -8.77
CA ASP A 6 23.39 -7.24 -7.66
C ASP A 6 23.55 -5.99 -6.78
N MET A 7 22.74 -5.90 -5.71
CA MET A 7 22.68 -4.77 -4.78
C MET A 7 23.92 -4.65 -3.87
N SER A 8 24.88 -5.58 -3.99
CA SER A 8 26.07 -5.65 -3.13
C SER A 8 27.15 -4.59 -3.44
N LYS A 9 27.01 -3.82 -4.53
CA LYS A 9 28.07 -2.92 -5.03
C LYS A 9 27.85 -1.43 -4.78
N GLU A 10 26.69 -1.02 -4.28
CA GLU A 10 26.40 0.39 -3.97
C GLU A 10 26.28 0.54 -2.45
N GLU A 11 27.26 1.19 -1.81
CA GLU A 11 27.07 1.66 -0.43
C GLU A 11 25.83 2.55 -0.39
N PHE A 12 24.80 2.11 0.34
CA PHE A 12 23.58 2.87 0.53
C PHE A 12 23.92 4.16 1.29
N LYS A 13 24.02 5.27 0.56
CA LYS A 13 24.11 6.60 1.15
C LYS A 13 22.71 7.03 1.55
N ALA A 14 22.41 6.92 2.83
CA ALA A 14 21.16 7.40 3.40
C ALA A 14 21.16 8.95 3.37
N GLU A 15 20.62 9.53 2.31
CA GLU A 15 20.27 10.94 2.28
C GLU A 15 18.93 11.10 3.01
N TRP A 16 19.00 11.57 4.26
CA TRP A 16 17.83 11.89 5.04
C TRP A 16 17.21 13.17 4.52
N LEU A 17 15.94 13.11 4.14
CA LEU A 17 15.19 14.30 3.79
C LEU A 17 14.95 15.16 5.05
N THR A 18 14.69 16.42 4.84
CA THR A 18 14.18 17.29 5.90
C THR A 18 12.79 16.85 6.34
N ILE A 19 12.40 17.22 7.56
CA ILE A 19 11.07 16.92 8.11
C ILE A 19 9.95 17.44 7.18
N ASP A 20 10.14 18.61 6.58
CA ASP A 20 9.11 19.22 5.74
C ASP A 20 8.98 18.54 4.38
N GLU A 21 10.09 18.04 3.82
CA GLU A 21 10.06 17.18 2.63
C GLU A 21 9.32 15.87 2.89
N TYR A 22 9.56 15.22 4.04
CA TYR A 22 8.81 14.01 4.42
C TYR A 22 7.31 14.29 4.59
N LYS A 23 6.94 15.41 5.21
CA LYS A 23 5.53 15.82 5.32
C LYS A 23 4.90 16.03 3.94
N ALA A 24 5.61 16.71 3.04
CA ALA A 24 5.14 16.97 1.69
C ALA A 24 4.91 15.66 0.92
N GLN A 25 5.87 14.73 0.97
CA GLN A 25 5.74 13.41 0.35
C GLN A 25 4.60 12.59 0.96
N GLY A 26 4.41 12.65 2.27
CA GLY A 26 3.30 11.98 2.96
C GLY A 26 1.94 12.50 2.50
N PHE A 27 1.80 13.82 2.37
CA PHE A 27 0.58 14.44 1.86
C PHE A 27 0.32 14.08 0.39
N GLU A 28 1.32 14.19 -0.46
CA GLU A 28 1.24 13.81 -1.86
C GLU A 28 0.83 12.34 -2.03
N SER A 29 1.43 11.45 -1.24
CA SER A 29 1.11 10.03 -1.23
C SER A 29 -0.35 9.77 -0.89
N MET A 30 -0.90 10.50 0.09
CA MET A 30 -2.31 10.40 0.49
C MET A 30 -3.25 10.81 -0.65
N VAL A 31 -2.97 11.95 -1.29
CA VAL A 31 -3.78 12.47 -2.42
C VAL A 31 -3.74 11.49 -3.59
N ASN A 32 -2.55 10.97 -3.91
CA ASN A 32 -2.36 9.98 -4.97
C ASN A 32 -3.10 8.68 -4.68
N ALA A 33 -2.99 8.16 -3.45
CA ALA A 33 -3.69 6.95 -3.03
C ALA A 33 -5.21 7.12 -3.13
N TRP A 34 -5.75 8.25 -2.66
CA TRP A 34 -7.18 8.54 -2.76
C TRP A 34 -7.68 8.52 -4.21
N ARG A 35 -6.96 9.22 -5.11
CA ARG A 35 -7.28 9.25 -6.54
C ARG A 35 -7.35 7.85 -7.14
N VAL A 36 -6.40 6.98 -6.80
CA VAL A 36 -6.35 5.59 -7.30
C VAL A 36 -7.50 4.77 -6.72
N VAL A 37 -7.72 4.79 -5.41
CA VAL A 37 -8.76 3.99 -4.74
C VAL A 37 -10.17 4.30 -5.27
N THR A 38 -10.44 5.56 -5.61
CA THR A 38 -11.75 6.00 -6.13
C THR A 38 -11.99 5.69 -7.61
N GLN A 39 -11.02 5.10 -8.32
CA GLN A 39 -11.22 4.68 -9.70
C GLN A 39 -12.33 3.62 -9.81
N GLN A 40 -12.96 3.54 -10.98
CA GLN A 40 -14.06 2.59 -11.24
C GLN A 40 -13.64 1.40 -12.12
N ASN A 41 -12.49 1.49 -12.80
CA ASN A 41 -11.99 0.51 -13.77
C ASN A 41 -11.15 -0.61 -13.13
N TRP A 42 -11.64 -1.18 -12.02
CA TRP A 42 -10.97 -2.28 -11.33
C TRP A 42 -11.32 -3.62 -11.98
N ASN A 43 -10.29 -4.45 -12.21
CA ASN A 43 -10.43 -5.80 -12.73
C ASN A 43 -10.26 -6.80 -11.59
N LEU A 44 -11.18 -7.76 -11.48
CA LEU A 44 -11.10 -8.82 -10.48
C LEU A 44 -9.94 -9.78 -10.80
N GLU A 45 -9.01 -9.93 -9.87
CA GLU A 45 -7.86 -10.86 -10.00
C GLU A 45 -8.09 -12.13 -9.19
N LYS A 46 -8.61 -12.00 -7.97
CA LYS A 46 -8.83 -13.14 -7.07
C LYS A 46 -10.00 -12.86 -6.13
N ARG A 47 -10.79 -13.89 -5.88
CA ARG A 47 -11.81 -13.91 -4.83
C ARG A 47 -11.49 -15.03 -3.84
N GLY A 48 -11.45 -14.70 -2.55
CA GLY A 48 -11.26 -15.65 -1.46
C GLY A 48 -12.45 -16.60 -1.38
N SER A 49 -12.17 -17.90 -1.32
CA SER A 49 -13.19 -18.95 -1.36
C SER A 49 -14.04 -19.06 -0.10
N GLN A 50 -13.52 -18.63 1.05
CA GLN A 50 -14.19 -18.81 2.35
C GLN A 50 -14.90 -17.55 2.84
N LYS A 51 -14.21 -16.40 2.82
CA LYS A 51 -14.70 -15.14 3.39
C LYS A 51 -15.07 -14.08 2.35
N GLY A 52 -14.90 -14.40 1.07
CA GLY A 52 -15.31 -13.51 -0.03
C GLY A 52 -14.39 -12.32 -0.27
N ASP A 53 -13.22 -12.25 0.39
CA ASP A 53 -12.22 -11.20 0.19
C ASP A 53 -11.83 -11.06 -1.28
N VAL A 54 -11.55 -9.85 -1.72
CA VAL A 54 -11.36 -9.54 -3.13
C VAL A 54 -10.02 -8.88 -3.34
N VAL A 55 -9.27 -9.38 -4.31
CA VAL A 55 -8.10 -8.72 -4.88
C VAL A 55 -8.46 -8.27 -6.29
N GLU A 56 -8.30 -6.99 -6.54
CA GLU A 56 -8.53 -6.37 -7.83
C GLU A 56 -7.27 -5.64 -8.29
N SER A 57 -7.18 -5.37 -9.58
CA SER A 57 -6.11 -4.54 -10.14
C SER A 57 -6.63 -3.50 -11.12
N CYS A 58 -5.93 -2.38 -11.19
CA CYS A 58 -6.07 -1.42 -12.27
C CYS A 58 -4.68 -1.02 -12.76
N ARG A 59 -4.62 -0.45 -13.97
CA ARG A 59 -3.40 0.17 -14.47
C ARG A 59 -3.57 1.68 -14.41
N THR A 60 -2.65 2.33 -13.72
CA THR A 60 -2.57 3.78 -13.61
C THR A 60 -1.42 4.27 -14.48
N GLU A 61 -1.55 5.48 -15.01
CA GLU A 61 -0.47 6.09 -15.81
C GLU A 61 0.77 6.39 -14.95
N ALA A 62 0.55 6.85 -13.71
CA ALA A 62 1.62 7.27 -12.80
C ALA A 62 2.34 6.10 -12.10
N PHE A 63 1.63 5.02 -11.75
CA PHE A 63 2.16 3.95 -10.89
C PHE A 63 2.14 2.56 -11.55
N GLY A 64 1.73 2.46 -12.81
CA GLY A 64 1.61 1.18 -13.50
C GLY A 64 0.51 0.31 -12.90
N LYS A 65 0.75 -1.00 -12.76
CA LYS A 65 -0.25 -1.94 -12.23
C LYS A 65 -0.34 -1.81 -10.71
N VAL A 66 -1.51 -1.45 -10.20
CA VAL A 66 -1.81 -1.31 -8.77
C VAL A 66 -2.82 -2.36 -8.35
N TYR A 67 -2.73 -2.82 -7.11
CA TYR A 67 -3.66 -3.79 -6.52
C TYR A 67 -4.49 -3.16 -5.41
N ARG A 68 -5.76 -3.53 -5.34
CA ARG A 68 -6.68 -3.21 -4.25
C ARG A 68 -7.08 -4.50 -3.56
N PHE A 69 -6.93 -4.52 -2.24
CA PHE A 69 -7.44 -5.58 -1.38
C PHE A 69 -8.65 -5.07 -0.63
N THR A 70 -9.76 -5.81 -0.71
CA THR A 70 -11.00 -5.52 0.00
C THR A 70 -11.39 -6.74 0.81
N GLY A 71 -11.44 -6.57 2.13
CA GLY A 71 -11.88 -7.62 3.06
C GLY A 71 -12.81 -7.03 4.12
N ALA A 72 -13.69 -7.86 4.66
CA ALA A 72 -14.59 -7.50 5.74
C ALA A 72 -14.13 -8.17 7.03
N VAL A 73 -14.05 -7.40 8.12
CA VAL A 73 -13.67 -7.87 9.45
C VAL A 73 -14.75 -7.52 10.45
N ASP A 74 -14.99 -8.43 11.39
CA ASP A 74 -15.96 -8.25 12.45
C ASP A 74 -15.33 -7.54 13.65
N CYS A 75 -15.00 -6.25 13.48
CA CYS A 75 -14.49 -5.42 14.56
C CYS A 75 -14.83 -3.93 14.38
N PRO A 76 -14.86 -3.13 15.47
CA PRO A 76 -15.13 -1.70 15.35
C PRO A 76 -14.05 -0.97 14.53
N PRO A 77 -14.41 -0.03 13.63
CA PRO A 77 -13.44 0.68 12.79
C PRO A 77 -12.34 1.41 13.58
N LYS A 78 -12.69 2.01 14.73
CA LYS A 78 -11.73 2.71 15.60
C LYS A 78 -10.69 1.76 16.19
N PHE A 79 -11.09 0.54 16.53
CA PHE A 79 -10.18 -0.48 17.03
C PHE A 79 -9.19 -0.88 15.93
N LEU A 80 -9.67 -1.23 14.74
CA LEU A 80 -8.82 -1.59 13.60
C LEU A 80 -7.81 -0.48 13.25
N TYR A 81 -8.27 0.78 13.21
CA TYR A 81 -7.39 1.92 12.94
C TYR A 81 -6.26 2.04 13.96
N ASN A 82 -6.57 1.90 15.25
CA ASN A 82 -5.58 2.02 16.31
C ASN A 82 -4.55 0.88 16.24
N GLU A 83 -4.99 -0.35 15.97
CA GLU A 83 -4.10 -1.49 15.78
C GLU A 83 -3.17 -1.26 14.57
N MET A 84 -3.72 -0.88 13.42
CA MET A 84 -2.92 -0.63 12.21
C MET A 84 -1.93 0.53 12.37
N LYS A 85 -2.30 1.55 13.14
CA LYS A 85 -1.45 2.74 13.35
C LYS A 85 -0.33 2.48 14.36
N ASN A 86 -0.66 1.87 15.49
CA ASN A 86 0.25 1.79 16.63
C ASN A 86 1.07 0.49 16.66
N ASN A 87 0.55 -0.59 16.06
CA ASN A 87 1.12 -1.93 16.16
C ASN A 87 1.59 -2.48 14.81
N ILE A 88 1.85 -1.62 13.81
CA ILE A 88 2.23 -2.06 12.45
C ILE A 88 3.50 -2.93 12.40
N SER A 89 4.41 -2.74 13.36
CA SER A 89 5.64 -3.54 13.50
C SER A 89 5.46 -4.81 14.32
N ASN A 90 4.33 -4.94 15.03
CA ASN A 90 4.05 -6.09 15.87
C ASN A 90 3.27 -7.14 15.06
N LEU A 91 4.01 -7.87 14.22
CA LEU A 91 3.43 -8.95 13.44
C LEU A 91 2.95 -10.07 14.39
N PRO A 92 1.75 -10.64 14.15
CA PRO A 92 1.31 -11.80 14.93
C PRO A 92 2.33 -12.94 14.78
N GLN A 93 2.70 -13.57 15.90
CA GLN A 93 3.56 -14.75 15.97
C GLN A 93 2.78 -16.03 15.70
#